data_AF-A0A1J5KB51-F1
#
_entry.id   AF-A0A1J5KB51-F1
#
_cell.length_a   1.000
_cell.length_b   1.000
_cell.length_c   1.000
_cell.angle_alpha   90.00
_cell.angle_beta   90.00
_cell.angle_gamma   90.00
#
_symmetry.space_group_name_H-M   'P 1'
#
loop_
_entity.id
_entity.type
_entity.pdbx_description
1 polymer ?
#
loop_
_entity_poly.entity_id
_entity_poly.type
_entity_poly.pdbx_seq_one_letter_code
_entity_poly.pdbx_strand_id
1 'polypeptide(L)' 'MDNLSVEELALEERKFLHDLSNHIVVAQGMTNIALKLLGEVEGVDPSILEKQEKALKAMNNQVRMIKERRTLLHQRS' A
#
# COMPACT_ATOMS: atom_id res chain seq x y z
N MET A 1 10.36 -32.34 1.17
CA MET A 1 9.89 -30.98 0.87
C MET A 1 8.86 -31.14 -0.20
N ASP A 2 7.61 -30.75 0.09
CA ASP A 2 6.57 -30.74 -0.94
C ASP A 2 6.99 -29.75 -2.03
N ASN A 3 7.15 -30.26 -3.26
CA ASN A 3 7.37 -29.40 -4.42
C ASN A 3 6.02 -28.78 -4.78
N LEU A 4 5.76 -27.59 -4.23
CA LEU A 4 4.63 -26.77 -4.66
C LEU A 4 4.73 -26.54 -6.17
N SER A 5 3.60 -26.66 -6.87
CA SER A 5 3.53 -26.35 -8.29
C SER A 5 3.76 -24.85 -8.51
N VAL A 6 4.16 -24.47 -9.73
CA VAL A 6 4.35 -23.05 -10.08
C VAL A 6 3.03 -22.27 -9.90
N GLU A 7 1.89 -22.91 -10.18
CA GLU A 7 0.56 -22.34 -10.00
C GLU A 7 0.23 -22.12 -8.53
N GLU A 8 0.60 -23.06 -7.64
CA GLU A 8 0.39 -22.94 -6.20
C GLU A 8 1.20 -21.78 -5.62
N LEU A 9 2.48 -21.68 -5.99
CA LEU A 9 3.35 -20.55 -5.60
C LEU A 9 2.80 -19.21 -6.11
N ALA A 10 2.29 -19.16 -7.35
CA ALA A 10 1.69 -17.94 -7.89
C ALA A 10 0.37 -17.57 -7.19
N LEU A 11 -0.40 -18.54 -6.71
CA LEU A 11 -1.60 -18.29 -5.92
C LEU A 11 -1.26 -17.75 -4.53
N GLU A 12 -0.27 -18.33 -3.86
CA GLU A 12 0.22 -17.86 -2.56
C GLU A 12 0.75 -16.43 -2.64
N GLU A 13 1.58 -16.13 -3.64
CA GLU A 13 2.11 -14.78 -3.86
C GLU A 13 0.99 -13.78 -4.13
N ARG A 14 -0.03 -14.14 -4.92
CA ARG A 14 -1.19 -13.26 -5.16
C ARG A 14 -1.99 -12.96 -3.89
N LYS A 15 -2.11 -13.92 -2.98
CA LYS A 15 -2.76 -13.74 -1.66
C LYS A 15 -1.91 -12.83 -0.77
N PHE A 16 -0.61 -13.10 -0.67
CA PHE A 16 0.31 -12.26 0.10
C PHE A 16 0.27 -10.79 -0.36
N LEU A 17 0.35 -10.56 -1.68
CA LEU A 17 0.28 -9.21 -2.25
C LEU A 17 -1.09 -8.54 -2.01
N HIS A 18 -2.19 -9.31 -2.00
CA HIS A 18 -3.50 -8.78 -1.65
C HIS A 18 -3.53 -8.29 -0.19
N ASP A 19 -3.06 -9.10 0.74
CA ASP A 19 -3.10 -8.78 2.16
C ASP A 19 -2.16 -7.62 2.50
N LEU A 20 -0.98 -7.57 1.86
CA LEU A 20 -0.09 -6.42 1.92
C LEU A 20 -0.76 -5.14 1.41
N SER A 21 -1.48 -5.21 0.29
CA SER A 21 -2.24 -4.06 -0.22
C SER A 21 -3.30 -3.58 0.78
N ASN A 22 -3.96 -4.48 1.51
CA ASN A 22 -4.99 -4.10 2.48
C ASN A 22 -4.38 -3.34 3.66
N HIS A 23 -3.23 -3.80 4.20
CA HIS A 23 -2.53 -3.07 5.25
C HIS A 23 -2.12 -1.67 4.82
N ILE A 24 -1.62 -1.51 3.59
CA ILE A 24 -1.23 -0.19 3.07
C ILE A 24 -2.46 0.72 2.89
N VAL A 25 -3.59 0.19 2.42
CA VAL A 25 -4.84 0.97 2.29
C VAL A 25 -5.32 1.47 3.66
N VAL A 26 -5.23 0.66 4.71
CA VAL A 26 -5.55 1.10 6.08
C VAL A 26 -4.62 2.24 6.49
N ALA A 27 -3.31 2.10 6.30
CA ALA A 27 -2.34 3.15 6.62
C ALA A 27 -2.59 4.44 5.82
N GLN A 28 -2.94 4.35 4.53
CA GLN A 28 -3.37 5.49 3.71
C GLN A 28 -4.58 6.20 4.31
N GLY A 29 -5.60 5.45 4.74
CA GLY A 29 -6.79 5.99 5.38
C GLY A 29 -6.44 6.75 6.65
N MET A 30 -5.61 6.17 7.51
CA MET A 30 -5.14 6.81 8.75
C MET A 30 -4.34 8.09 8.47
N THR A 31 -3.40 8.07 7.51
CA THR A 31 -2.62 9.24 7.14
C THR A 31 -3.48 10.35 6.53
N ASN A 32 -4.48 10.01 5.72
CA ASN A 32 -5.43 11.01 5.20
C ASN A 32 -6.22 11.71 6.32
N ILE A 33 -6.71 10.94 7.29
CA ILE A 33 -7.41 11.51 8.45
C ILE A 33 -6.47 12.42 9.25
N ALA A 34 -5.24 11.95 9.52
CA ALA A 34 -4.24 12.75 10.23
C ALA A 34 -3.89 14.05 9.49
N LEU A 35 -3.68 14.00 8.18
CA LEU A 35 -3.44 15.18 7.34
C LEU A 35 -4.59 16.19 7.42
N LYS A 36 -5.83 15.72 7.32
CA LYS A 36 -7.02 16.57 7.43
C LYS A 36 -7.05 17.27 8.79
N LEU A 37 -6.89 16.51 9.88
CA LEU A 37 -6.92 17.05 11.23
C LEU A 37 -5.78 18.05 11.48
N LEU A 38 -4.56 17.74 11.03
CA LEU A 38 -3.41 18.63 11.17
C LEU A 38 -3.59 19.93 10.36
N GLY A 39 -4.27 19.88 9.21
CA GLY A 39 -4.57 21.08 8.42
C GLY A 39 -5.58 22.02 9.06
N GLU A 40 -6.38 21.53 10.02
CA GLU A 40 -7.36 22.32 10.77
C GLU A 40 -6.79 22.94 12.06
N VAL A 41 -5.57 22.55 12.48
CA VAL A 41 -4.93 23.02 13.71
C VAL A 41 -4.04 24.23 13.42
N GLU A 42 -4.31 25.35 14.12
CA GLU A 42 -3.44 26.53 14.07
C GLU A 42 -2.06 26.26 14.70
N GLY A 43 -1.00 26.77 14.08
CA GLY A 43 0.36 26.66 14.60
C GLY A 43 1.08 25.35 14.30
N VAL A 44 0.51 24.47 13.47
CA VAL A 44 1.23 23.28 12.97
C VAL A 44 2.38 23.71 12.07
N ASP A 45 3.57 23.13 12.31
CA ASP A 45 4.72 23.31 11.44
C ASP A 45 4.41 22.76 10.03
N PRO A 46 4.48 23.59 8.97
CA PRO A 46 4.28 23.17 7.58
C PRO A 46 5.15 21.97 7.16
N SER A 47 6.34 21.81 7.76
CA SER A 47 7.23 20.69 7.46
C SER A 47 6.64 19.33 7.86
N ILE A 48 5.75 19.30 8.86
CA ILE A 48 5.06 18.08 9.31
C ILE A 48 4.01 17.67 8.28
N LEU A 49 3.23 18.64 7.79
CA LEU A 49 2.23 18.42 6.74
C LEU A 49 2.89 17.88 5.48
N GLU A 50 3.98 18.51 5.03
CA GLU A 50 4.72 18.07 3.83
C GLU A 50 5.25 16.63 3.97
N LYS A 51 5.78 16.26 5.14
CA LYS A 51 6.25 14.88 5.41
C LYS A 51 5.10 13.88 5.35
N GLN A 52 3.93 14.23 5.86
CA GLN A 52 2.76 13.36 5.82
C GLN A 52 2.19 13.22 4.40
N GLU A 53 2.17 14.29 3.61
CA GLU A 53 1.80 14.22 2.19
C GLU A 53 2.75 13.31 1.40
N LYS A 54 4.06 13.40 1.67
CA LYS A 54 5.07 12.51 1.08
C LYS A 54 4.83 11.06 1.47
N ALA A 55 4.52 10.79 2.74
CA ALA A 55 4.18 9.44 3.20
C ALA A 55 2.92 8.90 2.49
N LEU A 56 1.87 9.70 2.38
CA LEU A 56 0.66 9.34 1.65
C LEU A 56 0.94 9.02 0.18
N LYS A 57 1.74 9.85 -0.50
CA LYS A 57 2.14 9.63 -1.90
C LYS A 57 2.95 8.34 -2.06
N ALA A 58 3.86 8.04 -1.13
CA ALA A 58 4.63 6.81 -1.14
C ALA A 58 3.73 5.58 -1.02
N MET A 59 2.76 5.60 -0.10
CA MET A 59 1.79 4.52 0.04
C MET A 59 0.92 4.35 -1.21
N ASN A 60 0.45 5.43 -1.82
CA ASN A 60 -0.30 5.38 -3.09
C ASN A 60 0.49 4.69 -4.20
N ASN A 61 1.79 5.00 -4.30
CA ASN A 61 2.68 4.33 -5.24
C ASN A 61 2.83 2.83 -4.92
N GLN A 62 2.98 2.46 -3.65
CA GLN A 62 3.08 1.05 -3.26
C GLN A 62 1.83 0.26 -3.63
N VAL A 63 0.62 0.78 -3.36
CA VAL A 63 -0.63 0.13 -3.76
C VAL A 63 -0.71 -0.06 -5.28
N ARG A 64 -0.29 0.96 -6.06
CA ARG A 64 -0.24 0.87 -7.52
C ARG A 64 0.71 -0.25 -7.97
N MET A 65 1.94 -0.28 -7.47
CA MET A 65 2.94 -1.28 -7.81
C MET A 65 2.49 -2.71 -7.46
N ILE A 66 1.85 -2.87 -6.30
CA ILE A 66 1.31 -4.17 -5.86
C ILE A 66 0.18 -4.63 -6.79
N LYS A 67 -0.73 -3.74 -7.17
CA LYS A 67 -1.79 -4.05 -8.14
C LYS A 67 -1.21 -4.47 -9.48
N GLU A 68 -0.24 -3.72 -10.01
CA GLU A 68 0.47 -4.05 -11.25
C GLU A 68 1.14 -5.43 -11.16
N ARG A 69 1.82 -5.74 -10.05
CA ARG A 69 2.46 -7.05 -9.81
C ARG A 69 1.44 -8.20 -9.75
N ARG A 70 0.31 -8.00 -9.06
CA ARG A 70 -0.77 -9.01 -8.97
C ARG A 70 -1.37 -9.30 -10.35
N THR A 71 -1.59 -8.28 -11.17
CA THR A 71 -2.08 -8.43 -12.55
C THR A 71 -1.08 -9.22 -13.39
N LEU A 72 0.21 -8.90 -13.30
CA LEU A 72 1.26 -9.62 -14.02
C LEU A 72 1.35 -11.09 -13.61
N LEU A 73 1.25 -11.39 -12.31
CA LEU A 73 1.22 -12.77 -11.84
C LEU A 73 0.00 -13.50 -12.39
N HIS A 74 -1.19 -12.89 -12.30
CA HIS A 74 -2.41 -13.50 -12.82
C HIS A 74 -2.38 -13.78 -14.33
N GLN A 75 -1.67 -12.96 -15.11
CA GLN A 75 -1.53 -13.16 -16.56
C GLN A 75 -0.48 -14.21 -16.94
N ARG A 76 0.44 -14.54 -16.03
CA ARG A 76 1.63 -15.38 -16.30
C ARG A 76 1.63 -16.73 -15.56
N SER A 77 0.65 -16.95 -14.69
CA SER A 77 0.37 -18.21 -13.98
C SER A 77 -0.99 -18.73 -14.40
#